data_AF-A0A1V5AKZ8-F1
#
_entry.id   AF-A0A1V5AKZ8-F1
#
_cell.length_a   1.000
_cell.length_b   1.000
_cell.length_c   1.000
_cell.angle_alpha   90.00
_cell.angle_beta   90.00
_cell.angle_gamma   90.00
#
_symmetry.space_group_name_H-M   'P 1'
#
loop_
_entity.id
_entity.type
_entity.pdbx_description
1 polymer ?
#
loop_
_entity_poly.entity_id
_entity_poly.type
_entity_poly.pdbx_seq_one_letter_code
_entity_poly.pdbx_strand_id
1 'polypeptide(L)'
;MTEKEAESIYPVIELVGSSATGWEDAVKNALDTASESLWNLRVAEVRELDVKIDEKGKISEYRAKVRLSLKYDDWKVDMGWKVPKGSSSQNP
;
A
#
# COMPACT_ATOMS: atom_id res chain seq x y z
N MET A 1 0.44 -34.02 7.82
CA MET A 1 -0.48 -32.89 7.98
C MET A 1 0.16 -31.72 7.28
N THR A 2 -0.22 -31.44 6.05
CA THR A 2 0.28 -30.29 5.30
C THR A 2 -0.69 -29.15 5.61
N GLU A 3 -0.23 -28.17 6.38
CA GLU A 3 -0.89 -26.87 6.44
C GLU A 3 -0.95 -26.35 5.01
N LYS A 4 -2.16 -26.24 4.47
CA LYS A 4 -2.38 -25.59 3.19
C LYS A 4 -2.08 -24.12 3.45
N GLU A 5 -0.91 -23.64 3.03
CA GLU A 5 -0.62 -22.20 3.05
C GLU A 5 -1.81 -21.52 2.37
N ALA A 6 -2.57 -20.75 3.14
CA ALA A 6 -3.68 -20.00 2.59
C ALA A 6 -3.06 -18.99 1.63
N GLU A 7 -3.29 -19.18 0.32
CA GLU A 7 -2.94 -18.21 -0.71
C GLU A 7 -3.43 -16.84 -0.24
N SER A 8 -2.49 -15.99 0.16
CA SER A 8 -2.80 -14.73 0.80
C SER A 8 -2.91 -13.66 -0.28
N ILE A 9 -4.12 -13.15 -0.48
CA ILE A 9 -4.37 -12.05 -1.41
C ILE A 9 -4.05 -10.74 -0.69
N TYR A 10 -3.36 -9.84 -1.39
CA TYR A 10 -3.03 -8.51 -0.89
C TYR A 10 -3.45 -7.48 -1.94
N PRO A 11 -4.40 -6.57 -1.65
CA PRO A 11 -4.51 -5.36 -2.44
C PRO A 11 -3.21 -4.57 -2.35
N VAL A 12 -2.80 -4.06 -3.50
CA VAL A 12 -1.65 -3.16 -3.62
C VAL A 12 -2.15 -1.84 -4.18
N ILE A 13 -1.75 -0.76 -3.52
CA ILE A 13 -1.97 0.61 -4.01
C ILE A 13 -0.62 1.28 -4.23
N GLU A 14 -0.61 2.30 -5.07
CA GLU A 14 0.58 3.11 -5.32
C GLU A 14 0.31 4.55 -4.88
N LEU A 15 1.24 5.10 -4.10
CA LEU A 15 1.19 6.46 -3.57
C LEU A 15 2.46 7.20 -3.96
N VAL A 16 2.37 8.52 -4.08
CA VAL A 16 3.53 9.38 -4.29
C VAL A 16 3.67 10.28 -3.07
N GLY A 17 4.69 10.02 -2.26
CA GLY A 17 5.09 10.91 -1.19
C GLY A 17 6.02 12.00 -1.71
N SER A 18 6.01 13.16 -1.06
CA SER A 18 6.91 14.27 -1.37
C SER A 18 7.49 14.87 -0.09
N SER A 19 8.72 15.38 -0.19
CA SER A 19 9.36 16.14 0.88
C SER A 19 10.40 17.10 0.31
N ALA A 20 10.63 18.22 1.00
CA ALA A 20 11.74 19.12 0.69
C ALA A 20 13.10 18.62 1.20
N THR A 21 13.12 17.62 2.09
CA THR A 21 14.33 17.25 2.86
C THR A 21 15.03 16.00 2.33
N GLY A 22 14.30 15.04 1.74
CA GLY A 22 14.87 13.82 1.18
C GLY A 22 13.82 12.78 0.81
N TRP A 23 14.26 11.69 0.16
CA TRP A 23 13.36 10.61 -0.26
C TRP A 23 12.87 9.76 0.91
N GLU A 24 13.68 9.55 1.95
CA GLU A 24 13.29 8.82 3.16
C GLU A 24 12.11 9.50 3.87
N ASP A 25 12.15 10.84 3.95
CA ASP A 25 11.07 11.64 4.50
C ASP A 25 9.83 11.63 3.58
N ALA A 26 10.03 11.65 2.26
CA ALA A 26 8.93 11.49 1.29
C ALA A 26 8.21 10.14 1.45
N VAL A 27 8.96 9.04 1.64
CA VAL A 27 8.39 7.71 1.91
C VAL A 27 7.61 7.74 3.23
N LYS A 28 8.20 8.30 4.30
CA LYS A 28 7.54 8.42 5.60
C LYS A 28 6.23 9.19 5.49
N ASN A 29 6.21 10.33 4.78
CA ASN A 29 5.00 11.14 4.57
C ASN A 29 3.89 10.35 3.85
N ALA A 30 4.24 9.56 2.84
CA ALA A 30 3.28 8.69 2.16
C ALA A 30 2.67 7.63 3.11
N LEU A 31 3.52 7.00 3.94
CA LEU A 31 3.06 5.99 4.90
C LEU A 31 2.18 6.58 6.01
N ASP A 32 2.61 7.71 6.60
CA ASP A 32 1.86 8.38 7.66
C ASP A 32 0.47 8.76 7.16
N THR A 33 0.39 9.41 5.99
CA THR A 33 -0.89 9.81 5.38
C THR A 33 -1.76 8.59 5.05
N ALA A 34 -1.17 7.53 4.50
CA ALA A 34 -1.90 6.29 4.22
C ALA A 34 -2.48 5.68 5.50
N SER A 35 -1.71 5.67 6.59
CA SER A 35 -2.09 5.04 7.86
C SER A 35 -3.28 5.70 8.56
N GLU A 36 -3.64 6.93 8.18
CA GLU A 36 -4.81 7.62 8.72
C GLU A 36 -6.13 6.99 8.24
N SER A 37 -6.16 6.44 7.02
CA SER A 37 -7.38 5.92 6.39
C SER A 37 -7.30 4.44 6.04
N LEU A 38 -6.09 3.92 5.88
CA LEU A 38 -5.83 2.55 5.49
C LEU A 38 -5.25 1.78 6.66
N TRP A 39 -5.79 0.58 6.85
CA TRP A 39 -5.42 -0.31 7.93
C TRP A 39 -4.75 -1.55 7.34
N ASN A 40 -4.08 -2.33 8.20
CA ASN A 40 -3.37 -3.54 7.77
C ASN A 40 -2.27 -3.31 6.70
N LEU A 41 -1.63 -2.13 6.68
CA LEU A 41 -0.39 -1.92 5.92
C LEU A 41 0.68 -2.93 6.36
N ARG A 42 1.34 -3.60 5.41
CA ARG A 42 2.35 -4.64 5.71
C ARG A 42 3.71 -4.34 5.12
N VAL A 43 3.75 -3.99 3.85
CA VAL A 43 5.00 -3.73 3.14
C VAL A 43 4.86 -2.45 2.35
N ALA A 44 5.89 -1.62 2.44
CA ALA A 44 6.08 -0.45 1.60
C ALA A 44 7.31 -0.69 0.71
N GLU A 45 7.15 -0.59 -0.60
CA GLU A 45 8.22 -0.76 -1.56
C GLU A 45 8.39 0.50 -2.40
N VAL A 46 9.59 1.08 -2.36
CA VAL A 46 9.96 2.19 -3.24
C VAL A 46 10.14 1.66 -4.65
N ARG A 47 9.41 2.23 -5.60
CA ARG A 47 9.48 1.87 -7.02
C ARG A 47 10.29 2.85 -7.84
N GLU A 48 10.13 4.13 -7.54
CA GLU A 48 10.77 5.19 -8.29
C GLU A 48 11.05 6.36 -7.35
N LEU A 49 12.22 6.96 -7.54
CA LEU A 49 12.64 8.17 -6.87
C LEU A 49 12.85 9.22 -7.95
N ASP A 50 12.19 10.36 -7.80
CA ASP A 50 12.36 11.49 -8.70
C ASP A 50 12.39 12.80 -7.91
N VAL A 51 12.59 13.91 -8.61
CA VAL A 51 12.61 15.25 -8.04
C VAL A 51 11.78 16.21 -8.88
N LYS A 52 11.15 17.18 -8.22
CA LYS A 52 10.55 18.34 -8.87
C LYS A 52 11.59 19.45 -8.95
N ILE A 53 11.77 20.01 -10.14
CA ILE A 53 12.72 21.11 -10.39
C ILE A 53 11.97 22.44 -10.44
N ASP A 54 12.46 23.45 -9.74
CA ASP A 54 11.90 24.81 -9.75
C ASP A 54 12.31 25.59 -11.00
N GLU A 55 11.76 26.80 -11.15
CA GLU A 55 12.06 27.70 -12.28
C GLU A 55 13.54 28.12 -12.35
N LYS A 56 14.30 27.96 -11.26
CA LYS A 56 15.73 28.28 -11.17
C LYS A 56 16.62 27.06 -11.42
N GLY A 57 16.04 25.91 -11.77
CA GLY A 57 16.78 24.67 -12.02
C GLY A 57 17.23 23.95 -10.75
N LYS A 58 16.67 24.27 -9.57
CA LYS A 58 17.00 23.63 -8.30
C LYS A 58 15.94 22.60 -7.90
N ILE A 59 16.33 21.63 -7.08
CA ILE A 59 15.38 20.68 -6.50
C ILE A 59 14.46 21.44 -5.54
N SER A 60 13.16 21.32 -5.77
CA SER A 60 12.11 21.87 -4.90
C SER A 60 11.51 20.80 -3.99
N GLU A 61 11.33 19.58 -4.50
CA GLU A 61 10.79 18.45 -3.77
C GLU A 61 11.45 17.15 -4.25
N TYR A 62 11.77 16.28 -3.30
CA TYR A 62 12.06 14.87 -3.51
C TYR A 62 10.75 14.11 -3.47
N ARG A 63 10.51 13.24 -4.46
CA ARG A 63 9.29 12.42 -4.50
C ARG A 63 9.64 10.95 -4.57
N ALA A 64 8.90 10.15 -3.81
CA ALA A 64 9.02 8.71 -3.78
C ALA A 64 7.69 8.08 -4.18
N LYS A 65 7.67 7.31 -5.27
CA LYS A 65 6.54 6.44 -5.61
C LYS A 65 6.68 5.14 -4.82
N VAL A 66 5.71 4.87 -3.96
CA VAL A 66 5.73 3.74 -3.03
C VAL A 66 4.51 2.86 -3.29
N ARG A 67 4.73 1.56 -3.43
CA ARG A 67 3.64 0.58 -3.39
C ARG A 67 3.43 0.10 -1.98
N LEU A 68 2.20 0.16 -1.52
CA LEU A 68 1.79 -0.35 -0.23
C LEU A 68 0.97 -1.63 -0.43
N SER A 69 1.41 -2.72 0.19
CA SER A 69 0.58 -3.92 0.32
C SER A 69 -0.21 -3.84 1.61
N LEU A 70 -1.52 -4.08 1.49
CA LEU A 70 -2.40 -4.22 2.64
C LEU A 70 -2.81 -5.69 2.74
N LYS A 71 -2.84 -6.24 3.95
CA LYS A 71 -3.43 -7.58 4.12
C LYS A 71 -4.90 -7.49 3.75
N TYR A 72 -5.34 -8.31 2.80
CA TYR A 72 -6.77 -8.48 2.56
C TYR A 72 -7.35 -9.12 3.81
N ASP A 73 -8.21 -8.39 4.48
CA ASP A 73 -8.93 -8.88 5.64
C ASP A 73 -10.40 -8.93 5.23
N ASP A 74 -10.88 -10.16 5.12
CA ASP A 74 -12.28 -10.46 4.96
C ASP A 74 -12.90 -10.36 6.35
N TRP A 75 -13.15 -9.12 6.78
CA TRP A 75 -13.71 -8.83 8.09
C TRP A 75 -15.04 -9.56 8.35
N LYS A 76 -15.73 -10.02 7.29
CA LYS A 76 -16.90 -10.88 7.41
C LYS A 76 -16.52 -12.27 7.95
N VAL A 77 -15.42 -12.84 7.47
CA VAL A 77 -14.86 -14.10 8.00
C VAL A 77 -14.38 -13.90 9.43
N ASP A 78 -13.66 -12.81 9.71
CA ASP A 78 -13.10 -12.55 11.04
C ASP A 78 -14.19 -12.24 12.10
N MET A 79 -15.33 -11.66 11.68
CA MET A 79 -16.52 -11.48 12.53
C MET A 79 -17.41 -12.74 12.62
N GLY A 80 -17.00 -13.87 12.05
CA GLY A 80 -17.75 -15.11 12.09
C GLY A 80 -19.05 -15.09 11.27
N TRP A 81 -19.18 -14.13 10.35
CA TRP A 81 -20.33 -14.06 9.44
C TRP A 81 -20.25 -15.21 8.44
N LYS A 82 -21.23 -16.10 8.46
CA LYS A 82 -21.36 -17.15 7.43
C LYS A 82 -21.75 -16.48 6.12
N VAL A 83 -20.77 -16.25 5.24
CA VAL A 83 -21.00 -15.89 3.84
C VAL A 83 -21.98 -16.91 3.23
N PRO A 84 -23.18 -16.47 2.76
CA PRO A 84 -24.11 -17.36 2.10
C PRO A 84 -23.42 -18.03 0.92
N LYS A 85 -23.54 -19.36 0.81
CA LYS A 85 -23.00 -20.13 -0.32
C LYS A 85 -23.70 -19.69 -1.60
N GLY A 86 -23.16 -18.69 -2.28
CA GLY A 86 -23.78 -18.11 -3.47
C GLY A 86 -22.96 -17.08 -4.25
N SER A 87 -21.81 -16.62 -3.75
CA SER A 87 -20.93 -15.73 -4.52
C SER A 87 -19.47 -16.17 -4.52
N SER A 88 -19.22 -17.44 -4.79
CA SER A 88 -17.97 -17.79 -5.47
C SER A 88 -18.19 -17.44 -6.94
N SER A 89 -17.78 -16.24 -7.35
CA SER A 89 -17.34 -16.07 -8.73
C SER A 89 -16.23 -17.09 -8.92
N GLN A 90 -16.59 -18.23 -9.51
CA GLN A 90 -15.60 -19.10 -10.12
C GLN A 90 -14.86 -18.22 -11.12
N ASN A 91 -13.57 -18.02 -10.89
CA ASN A 91 -12.67 -17.71 -11.98
C ASN A 91 -11.63 -18.85 -12.06
N PRO A 92 -11.24 -19.20 -13.29
CA PRO A 92 -10.63 -20.48 -13.65
C PRO A 92 -9.26 -20.72 -13.02
#